data_AF-A0A481ZIL2-F1
#
_entry.id   AF-A0A481ZIL2-F1
#
_cell.length_a   1.000
_cell.length_b   1.000
_cell.length_c   1.000
_cell.angle_alpha   90.00
_cell.angle_beta   90.00
_cell.angle_gamma   90.00
#
_symmetry.space_group_name_H-M   'P 1'
#
loop_
_entity.id
_entity.type
_entity.pdbx_description
1 polymer ?
#
loop_
_entity_poly.entity_id
_entity_poly.type
_entity_poly.pdbx_seq_one_letter_code
_entity_poly.pdbx_strand_id
1 'polypeptide(L)'
;CTFTTAAAAISGKKSCTTITLSNIAVPAGTTLDLTGLTKGTSVIFSGTTSFGYKEWEGPMISIAGTGIKVSGASGHVIDGNGAKWWDGKGSNGGKTKPKFFYAHKMIDSTITGLNIKNHPVQC
;
A
#
# COMPACT_ATOMS: atom_id res chain seq x y z
N CYS A 1 -4.84 7.58 14.77
CA CYS A 1 -3.65 8.28 14.25
C CYS A 1 -3.88 8.60 12.78
N THR A 2 -3.47 9.78 12.34
CA THR A 2 -3.50 10.17 10.93
C THR A 2 -2.07 10.47 10.50
N PHE A 3 -1.62 9.84 9.42
CA PHE A 3 -0.28 10.01 8.87
C PHE A 3 -0.38 10.52 7.44
N THR A 4 0.48 11.49 7.13
CA THR A 4 0.60 12.09 5.79
C THR A 4 1.89 11.70 5.08
N THR A 5 2.75 10.92 5.74
CA THR A 5 3.99 10.38 5.16
C THR A 5 4.14 8.90 5.47
N ALA A 6 4.79 8.16 4.56
CA ALA A 6 5.04 6.74 4.75
C ALA A 6 5.94 6.48 5.97
N ALA A 7 7.00 7.29 6.15
CA ALA A 7 7.93 7.14 7.26
C ALA A 7 7.24 7.25 8.63
N ALA A 8 6.38 8.26 8.82
CA ALA A 8 5.64 8.45 10.07
C ALA A 8 4.64 7.31 10.33
N ALA A 9 3.97 6.82 9.28
CA ALA A 9 3.08 5.66 9.40
C ALA A 9 3.85 4.41 9.83
N ILE A 10 5.00 4.13 9.20
CA ILE A 10 5.83 2.96 9.49
C ILE A 10 6.38 3.01 10.93
N SER A 11 6.84 4.18 11.40
CA SER A 11 7.35 4.33 12.77
C SER A 11 6.24 4.28 13.82
N GLY A 12 5.06 4.83 13.51
CA GLY A 12 3.94 4.96 14.43
C GLY A 12 2.92 3.83 14.43
N LYS A 13 3.01 2.86 13.51
CA LYS A 13 1.95 1.85 13.28
C LYS A 13 1.55 1.00 14.50
N LYS A 14 2.44 0.82 15.47
CA LYS A 14 2.17 -0.02 16.66
C LYS A 14 1.44 0.70 17.80
N SER A 15 1.48 2.03 17.83
CA SER A 15 0.84 2.83 18.89
C SER A 15 -0.62 3.20 18.59
N CYS A 16 -1.16 2.72 17.47
CA CYS A 16 -2.43 3.18 16.92
C CYS A 16 -3.38 2.00 16.70
N THR A 17 -4.59 2.09 17.23
CA THR A 17 -5.68 1.13 16.94
C THR A 17 -6.44 1.47 15.67
N THR A 18 -6.42 2.74 15.26
CA THR A 18 -6.93 3.21 13.96
C THR A 18 -5.86 4.07 13.30
N ILE A 19 -5.54 3.74 12.05
CA ILE A 19 -4.52 4.38 11.22
C ILE A 19 -5.22 4.92 9.98
N THR A 20 -5.23 6.25 9.81
CA THR A 20 -5.64 6.90 8.57
C THR A 20 -4.40 7.32 7.81
N LEU A 21 -4.29 6.88 6.56
CA LEU A 21 -3.21 7.21 5.64
C LEU A 21 -3.75 8.27 4.67
N SER A 22 -3.38 9.53 4.87
CA SER A 22 -3.95 10.66 4.15
C SER A 22 -2.94 11.22 3.16
N ASN A 23 -3.24 11.11 1.87
CA ASN A 23 -2.44 11.67 0.77
C ASN A 23 -0.96 11.26 0.81
N ILE A 24 -0.67 10.01 1.16
CA ILE A 24 0.72 9.54 1.29
C ILE A 24 1.37 9.41 -0.09
N ALA A 25 2.47 10.13 -0.28
CA ALA A 25 3.42 9.87 -1.36
C ALA A 25 4.53 8.94 -0.84
N VAL A 26 4.52 7.69 -1.29
CA VAL A 26 5.52 6.68 -0.92
C VAL A 26 6.80 6.90 -1.73
N PRO A 27 7.98 7.04 -1.08
CA PRO A 27 9.24 7.24 -1.78
C PRO A 27 9.55 6.12 -2.79
N ALA A 28 10.25 6.48 -3.87
CA ALA A 28 10.64 5.55 -4.92
C ALA A 28 11.45 4.38 -4.36
N GLY A 29 11.07 3.15 -4.73
CA GLY A 29 11.80 1.95 -4.31
C GLY A 29 11.63 1.55 -2.85
N THR A 30 10.59 2.05 -2.18
CA THR A 30 10.29 1.72 -0.79
C THR A 30 8.89 1.14 -0.66
N THR A 31 8.71 0.31 0.36
CA THR A 31 7.40 -0.28 0.71
C THR A 31 6.70 0.59 1.74
N LEU A 32 5.41 0.86 1.54
CA LEU A 32 4.52 1.28 2.62
C LEU A 32 4.27 0.06 3.54
N ASP A 33 5.18 -0.11 4.50
CA ASP A 33 5.20 -1.29 5.37
C ASP A 33 4.27 -1.12 6.58
N LEU A 34 3.10 -1.75 6.49
CA LEU A 34 2.11 -1.89 7.55
C LEU A 34 2.03 -3.35 8.01
N THR A 35 3.15 -4.07 8.01
CA THR A 35 3.24 -5.38 8.66
C THR A 35 3.43 -5.22 10.17
N GLY A 36 3.05 -6.25 10.93
CA GLY A 36 3.25 -6.27 12.39
C GLY A 36 2.36 -5.26 13.13
N LEU A 37 1.16 -5.01 12.61
CA LEU A 37 0.14 -4.19 13.26
C LEU A 37 -0.34 -4.86 14.54
N THR A 38 -0.73 -4.03 15.50
CA THR A 38 -1.41 -4.48 16.72
C THR A 38 -2.72 -5.19 16.34
N LYS A 39 -3.05 -6.29 17.03
CA LYS A 39 -4.27 -7.06 16.76
C LYS A 39 -5.51 -6.14 16.77
N GLY A 40 -6.38 -6.29 15.76
CA GLY A 40 -7.61 -5.50 15.66
C GLY A 40 -7.45 -4.11 15.03
N THR A 41 -6.25 -3.73 14.56
CA THR A 41 -6.01 -2.41 13.99
C THR A 41 -6.85 -2.16 12.73
N SER A 42 -7.45 -0.97 12.64
CA SER A 42 -8.11 -0.49 11.42
C SER A 42 -7.19 0.43 10.62
N VAL A 43 -7.06 0.18 9.32
CA VAL A 43 -6.29 0.97 8.36
C VAL A 43 -7.25 1.57 7.34
N ILE A 44 -7.19 2.88 7.16
CA ILE A 44 -8.08 3.64 6.29
C ILE A 44 -7.23 4.45 5.30
N PHE A 45 -7.35 4.15 4.01
CA PHE A 45 -6.76 4.97 2.95
C PHE A 45 -7.66 6.18 2.66
N SER A 46 -7.07 7.38 2.60
CA SER A 46 -7.79 8.63 2.38
C SER A 46 -7.03 9.53 1.40
N GLY A 47 -7.78 10.22 0.52
CA GLY A 47 -7.21 11.00 -0.55
C GLY A 47 -6.45 10.13 -1.55
N THR A 48 -5.31 10.60 -2.04
CA THR A 48 -4.49 9.87 -3.03
C THR A 48 -3.23 9.32 -2.42
N THR A 49 -3.09 7.99 -2.38
CA THR A 49 -1.78 7.35 -2.15
C THR A 49 -1.07 7.17 -3.48
N SER A 50 0.18 7.64 -3.58
CA SER A 50 0.99 7.57 -4.80
C SER A 50 2.39 6.98 -4.53
N PHE A 51 3.08 6.57 -5.60
CA PHE A 51 4.40 5.92 -5.51
C PHE A 51 5.42 6.57 -6.44
N GLY A 52 6.63 6.80 -5.91
CA GLY A 52 7.78 7.23 -6.70
C GLY A 52 8.27 6.15 -7.68
N TYR A 53 8.87 6.57 -8.79
CA TYR A 53 9.37 5.66 -9.83
C TYR A 53 10.75 5.09 -9.50
N LYS A 54 10.87 3.76 -9.52
CA LYS A 54 12.12 3.00 -9.51
C LYS A 54 11.86 1.66 -10.18
N GLU A 55 12.82 1.09 -10.90
CA GLU A 55 12.74 -0.31 -11.35
C GLU A 55 13.22 -1.22 -10.22
N TRP A 56 12.29 -1.97 -9.62
CA TRP A 56 12.51 -2.85 -8.47
C TRP A 56 11.35 -3.85 -8.32
N GLU A 57 11.51 -4.86 -7.47
CA GLU A 57 10.56 -5.98 -7.38
C GLU A 57 9.35 -5.73 -6.47
N GLY A 58 9.39 -4.69 -5.65
CA GLY A 58 8.34 -4.40 -4.68
C GLY A 58 8.44 -5.23 -3.39
N PRO A 59 7.35 -5.33 -2.60
CA PRO A 59 6.01 -4.80 -2.89
C PRO A 59 5.89 -3.29 -2.64
N MET A 60 4.94 -2.63 -3.31
CA MET A 60 4.61 -1.22 -3.04
C MET A 60 3.91 -1.02 -1.69
N ILE A 61 2.94 -1.88 -1.35
CA ILE A 61 2.25 -1.91 -0.05
C ILE A 61 2.40 -3.31 0.55
N SER A 62 2.65 -3.39 1.86
CA SER A 62 2.55 -4.67 2.59
C SER A 62 1.77 -4.48 3.89
N ILE A 63 0.71 -5.27 4.07
CA ILE A 63 -0.11 -5.25 5.28
C ILE A 63 -0.21 -6.67 5.83
N ALA A 64 0.03 -6.83 7.14
CA ALA A 64 -0.02 -8.12 7.82
C ALA A 64 -0.45 -7.97 9.29
N GLY A 65 -1.20 -8.95 9.80
CA GLY A 65 -1.63 -9.00 11.20
C GLY A 65 -2.88 -9.85 11.41
N THR A 66 -3.40 -9.80 12.64
CA THR A 66 -4.61 -10.53 13.04
C THR A 66 -5.76 -9.56 13.32
N GLY A 67 -6.95 -9.83 12.79
CA GLY A 67 -8.12 -8.97 13.00
C GLY A 67 -8.01 -7.60 12.34
N ILE A 68 -7.15 -7.44 11.33
CA ILE A 68 -6.91 -6.16 10.67
C ILE A 68 -8.09 -5.82 9.77
N LYS A 69 -8.53 -4.56 9.80
CA LYS A 69 -9.59 -4.05 8.91
C LYS A 69 -9.00 -2.99 8.01
N VAL A 70 -8.86 -3.27 6.73
CA VAL A 70 -8.36 -2.34 5.73
C VAL A 70 -9.52 -1.82 4.91
N SER A 71 -9.63 -0.50 4.78
CA SER A 71 -10.71 0.14 4.03
C SER A 71 -10.23 1.43 3.37
N GLY A 72 -11.07 1.99 2.52
CA GLY A 72 -10.85 3.29 1.90
C GLY A 72 -11.98 4.27 2.21
N ALA A 73 -11.62 5.52 2.50
CA ALA A 73 -12.56 6.62 2.69
C ALA A 73 -13.24 7.01 1.36
N SER A 74 -14.35 7.73 1.42
CA SER A 74 -15.02 8.22 0.21
C SER A 74 -14.06 9.01 -0.69
N GLY A 75 -14.05 8.71 -1.99
CA GLY A 75 -13.19 9.36 -2.97
C GLY A 75 -11.70 9.02 -2.91
N HIS A 76 -11.27 8.09 -2.05
CA HIS A 76 -9.86 7.68 -2.01
C HIS A 76 -9.43 6.97 -3.31
N VAL A 77 -8.13 7.03 -3.59
CA VAL A 77 -7.49 6.26 -4.66
C VAL A 77 -6.07 5.87 -4.25
N ILE A 78 -5.66 4.66 -4.61
CA ILE A 78 -4.28 4.20 -4.53
C ILE A 78 -3.76 4.09 -5.97
N ASP A 79 -3.01 5.10 -6.42
CA ASP A 79 -2.49 5.18 -7.79
C ASP A 79 -1.03 4.69 -7.84
N GLY A 80 -0.83 3.53 -8.46
CA GLY A 80 0.47 2.89 -8.60
C GLY A 80 1.41 3.54 -9.62
N ASN A 81 0.96 4.54 -10.38
CA ASN A 81 1.75 5.21 -11.42
C ASN A 81 2.31 4.21 -12.47
N GLY A 82 1.60 3.12 -12.71
CA GLY A 82 2.04 1.95 -13.48
C GLY A 82 2.46 2.23 -14.91
N ALA A 83 1.91 3.28 -15.54
CA ALA A 83 2.29 3.73 -16.88
C ALA A 83 3.80 4.03 -17.02
N LYS A 84 4.51 4.34 -15.92
CA LYS A 84 5.97 4.50 -15.95
C LYS A 84 6.71 3.18 -16.18
N TRP A 85 6.12 2.04 -15.81
CA TRP A 85 6.69 0.69 -15.95
C TRP A 85 6.15 -0.09 -17.15
N TRP A 86 4.91 0.17 -17.59
CA TRP A 86 4.29 -0.60 -18.66
C TRP A 86 5.06 -0.50 -19.97
N ASP A 87 5.56 -1.64 -20.42
CA ASP A 87 6.40 -1.82 -21.61
C ASP A 87 5.86 -2.94 -22.53
N GLY A 88 4.61 -3.35 -22.31
CA GLY A 88 3.96 -4.46 -23.03
C GLY A 88 4.41 -5.87 -22.63
N LYS A 89 5.36 -6.01 -21.69
CA LYS A 89 5.96 -7.31 -21.33
C LYS A 89 5.55 -7.84 -19.96
N GLY A 90 4.85 -7.05 -19.14
CA GLY A 90 4.40 -7.47 -17.81
C GLY A 90 5.56 -8.01 -16.96
N SER A 91 5.37 -9.15 -16.28
CA SER A 91 6.42 -9.84 -15.54
C SER A 91 7.30 -10.77 -16.39
N ASN A 92 7.10 -10.84 -17.70
CA ASN A 92 7.78 -11.79 -18.59
C ASN A 92 9.06 -11.20 -19.23
N GLY A 93 9.45 -9.98 -18.86
CA GLY A 93 10.67 -9.32 -19.33
C GLY A 93 10.52 -7.80 -19.35
N GLY A 94 11.55 -7.12 -19.90
CA GLY A 94 11.60 -5.65 -19.97
C GLY A 94 12.01 -5.03 -18.64
N LYS A 95 11.36 -3.93 -18.24
CA LYS A 95 11.60 -3.24 -16.97
C LYS A 95 11.26 -4.13 -15.79
N THR A 96 12.02 -4.04 -14.70
CA THR A 96 11.64 -4.65 -13.42
C THR A 96 10.49 -3.85 -12.80
N LYS A 97 9.34 -4.51 -12.60
CA LYS A 97 8.08 -3.88 -12.18
C LYS A 97 7.73 -4.34 -10.76
N PRO A 98 7.46 -3.42 -9.83
CA PRO A 98 7.18 -3.82 -8.47
C PRO A 98 5.78 -4.42 -8.35
N LYS A 99 5.67 -5.53 -7.63
CA LYS A 99 4.37 -6.06 -7.22
C LYS A 99 3.65 -5.04 -6.34
N PHE A 100 2.33 -5.00 -6.43
CA PHE A 100 1.58 -3.89 -5.85
C PHE A 100 1.25 -4.11 -4.37
N PHE A 101 0.37 -5.06 -4.03
CA PHE A 101 -0.19 -5.17 -2.69
C PHE A 101 0.04 -6.56 -2.08
N TYR A 102 0.81 -6.62 -1.00
CA TYR A 102 0.99 -7.86 -0.24
C TYR A 102 0.05 -7.90 0.96
N ALA A 103 -0.93 -8.80 0.89
CA ALA A 103 -1.81 -9.19 2.00
C ALA A 103 -1.33 -10.51 2.64
N HIS A 104 -0.02 -10.65 2.85
CA HIS A 104 0.55 -11.86 3.43
C HIS A 104 0.30 -11.90 4.94
N LYS A 105 -0.04 -13.07 5.48
CA LYS A 105 -0.30 -13.28 6.92
C LYS A 105 -1.39 -12.35 7.47
N MET A 106 -2.46 -12.17 6.69
CA MET A 106 -3.70 -11.54 7.10
C MET A 106 -4.63 -12.61 7.69
N ILE A 107 -4.69 -12.68 9.03
CA ILE A 107 -5.44 -13.71 9.77
C ILE A 107 -6.71 -13.09 10.32
N ASP A 108 -7.88 -13.69 10.07
CA ASP A 108 -9.19 -13.17 10.50
C ASP A 108 -9.39 -11.68 10.17
N SER A 109 -8.87 -11.27 9.02
CA SER A 109 -8.76 -9.87 8.62
C SER A 109 -9.60 -9.60 7.38
N THR A 110 -9.93 -8.33 7.15
CA THR A 110 -10.77 -7.89 6.03
C THR A 110 -10.12 -6.75 5.27
N ILE A 111 -10.29 -6.77 3.95
CA ILE A 111 -9.92 -5.67 3.05
C ILE A 111 -11.18 -5.35 2.24
N THR A 112 -11.70 -4.14 2.35
CA THR A 112 -12.98 -3.76 1.72
C THR A 112 -12.89 -2.41 1.00
N GLY A 113 -13.49 -2.35 -0.18
CA GLY A 113 -13.73 -1.10 -0.90
C GLY A 113 -12.48 -0.31 -1.31
N LEU A 114 -11.31 -0.94 -1.46
CA LEU A 114 -10.12 -0.26 -1.96
C LEU A 114 -10.26 0.09 -3.45
N ASN A 115 -9.97 1.33 -3.80
CA ASN A 115 -9.93 1.82 -5.17
C ASN A 115 -8.46 1.90 -5.64
N ILE A 116 -8.04 0.89 -6.40
CA ILE A 116 -6.67 0.76 -6.90
C ILE A 116 -6.65 1.13 -8.39
N LYS A 117 -5.69 1.97 -8.78
CA LYS A 117 -5.49 2.42 -10.15
C LYS A 117 -4.04 2.21 -10.59
N ASN A 118 -3.85 1.89 -11.87
CA ASN A 118 -2.55 1.86 -12.53
C ASN A 118 -1.46 1.06 -11.76
N HIS A 119 -1.74 -0.16 -11.33
CA HIS A 119 -0.69 -0.98 -10.72
C HIS A 119 0.38 -1.40 -11.76
N PRO A 120 1.69 -1.44 -11.42
CA PRO A 120 2.75 -1.73 -12.39
C PRO A 120 2.69 -3.14 -13.00
N VAL A 121 2.35 -4.16 -12.20
CA VAL A 121 2.25 -5.56 -12.64
C VAL A 121 1.14 -6.31 -11.88
N GLN A 122 1.38 -7.39 -11.14
CA GLN A 122 0.35 -8.03 -10.33
C GLN A 122 -0.13 -7.10 -9.20
N CYS A 123 -1.45 -7.08 -9.00
CA CYS A 123 -2.08 -6.41 -7.88
C CYS A 123 -2.06 -7.30 -6.65
#